data_AF-A0A932KVT0-F1
#
_entry.id   AF-A0A932KVT0-F1
#
_cell.length_a   1.000
_cell.length_b   1.000
_cell.length_c   1.000
_cell.angle_alpha   90.00
_cell.angle_beta   90.00
_cell.angle_gamma   90.00
#
_symmetry.space_group_name_H-M   'P 1'
#
loop_
_entity.id
_entity.type
_entity.pdbx_description
1 polymer ?
#
loop_
_entity_poly.entity_id
_entity_poly.type
_entity_poly.pdbx_seq_one_letter_code
_entity_poly.pdbx_strand_id
1 'polypeptide(L)'
;MSRNPNPNTVAYWDESELRHEIDRVFDICSGCRRCFNLCDSFPYLFERMEAADDDATRLSTAEIERVVSLCFQCKVCGFQKCPYTP
;
A
#
# COMPACT_ATOMS: atom_id res chain seq x y z
N MET A 1 -6.77 5.68 12.12
CA MET A 1 -7.59 6.82 11.65
C MET A 1 -7.21 7.08 10.20
N SER A 2 -8.08 6.70 9.26
CA SER A 2 -7.81 6.86 7.83
C SER A 2 -7.66 8.34 7.48
N ARG A 3 -6.50 8.75 6.96
CA ARG A 3 -6.31 10.07 6.35
C ARG A 3 -6.79 9.94 4.91
N ASN A 4 -7.99 10.44 4.62
CA ASN A 4 -8.44 10.59 3.24
C ASN A 4 -8.22 12.06 2.84
N PRO A 5 -7.20 12.37 2.03
CA PRO A 5 -6.85 13.75 1.70
C PRO A 5 -7.96 14.41 0.84
N ASN A 6 -8.18 15.71 1.02
CA ASN A 6 -9.21 16.46 0.30
C ASN A 6 -8.72 16.85 -1.10
N PRO A 7 -9.37 16.41 -2.20
CA PRO A 7 -8.92 16.68 -3.56
C PRO A 7 -8.93 18.16 -3.96
N ASN A 8 -9.58 19.02 -3.18
CA ASN A 8 -9.63 20.47 -3.41
C ASN A 8 -8.42 21.22 -2.82
N THR A 9 -7.48 20.53 -2.16
CA THR A 9 -6.26 21.16 -1.62
C THR A 9 -5.08 20.92 -2.55
N VAL A 10 -4.13 21.87 -2.58
CA VAL A 10 -2.91 21.74 -3.38
C VAL A 10 -2.08 20.52 -2.94
N ALA A 11 -2.05 20.24 -1.63
CA ALA A 11 -1.34 19.10 -1.05
C ALA A 11 -1.82 17.74 -1.56
N TYR A 12 -3.08 17.61 -2.01
CA TYR A 12 -3.58 16.35 -2.59
C TYR A 12 -2.84 15.96 -3.87
N TRP A 13 -2.35 16.95 -4.61
CA TRP A 13 -1.67 16.77 -5.89
C TRP A 13 -0.15 16.75 -5.75
N ASP A 14 0.36 16.76 -4.51
CA ASP A 14 1.79 16.66 -4.23
C ASP A 14 2.25 15.20 -4.28
N GLU A 15 3.20 14.91 -5.17
CA GLU A 15 3.74 13.57 -5.35
C GLU A 15 4.50 13.05 -4.11
N SER A 16 5.10 13.95 -3.33
CA SER A 16 5.79 13.58 -2.08
C SER A 16 4.80 13.15 -1.00
N GLU A 17 3.64 13.81 -0.91
CA GLU A 17 2.56 13.42 -0.01
C GLU A 17 1.94 12.08 -0.43
N LEU A 18 1.77 11.86 -1.73
CA LEU A 18 1.37 10.55 -2.26
C LEU A 18 2.37 9.48 -1.86
N ARG A 19 3.67 9.75 -2.00
CA ARG A 19 4.72 8.78 -1.65
C ARG A 19 4.67 8.40 -0.17
N HIS A 20 4.59 9.39 0.73
CA HIS A 20 4.45 9.13 2.17
C HIS A 20 3.22 8.29 2.50
N GLU A 21 2.11 8.54 1.80
CA GLU A 21 0.89 7.78 2.01
C GLU A 21 0.99 6.34 1.48
N ILE A 22 1.71 6.11 0.37
CA ILE A 22 2.03 4.76 -0.12
C ILE A 22 2.89 4.01 0.90
N ASP A 23 3.99 4.61 1.36
CA ASP A 23 4.94 3.97 2.29
C ASP A 23 4.21 3.50 3.56
N ARG A 24 3.41 4.39 4.16
CA ARG A 24 2.60 4.06 5.35
C ARG A 24 1.62 2.91 5.09
N VAL A 25 0.95 2.88 3.93
CA VAL A 25 0.01 1.78 3.61
C VAL A 25 0.76 0.46 3.45
N PHE A 26 1.94 0.48 2.83
CA PHE A 26 2.75 -0.71 2.62
C PHE A 26 3.28 -1.27 3.96
N ASP A 27 3.73 -0.41 4.87
CA ASP A 27 4.11 -0.80 6.24
C ASP A 27 2.93 -1.46 6.99
N ILE A 28 1.74 -0.87 6.92
CA ILE A 28 0.52 -1.45 7.52
C ILE A 28 0.21 -2.81 6.90
N CYS A 29 0.30 -2.94 5.57
CA CYS A 29 0.06 -4.18 4.87
C CYS A 29 1.06 -5.27 5.29
N SER A 30 2.37 -4.97 5.30
CA SER A 30 3.42 -5.91 5.70
C SER A 30 3.33 -6.30 7.17
N GLY A 31 2.96 -5.38 8.05
CA GLY A 31 2.77 -5.69 9.47
C GLY A 31 1.50 -6.51 9.77
N CYS A 32 0.44 -6.35 8.97
CA CYS A 32 -0.84 -7.02 9.22
C CYS A 32 -0.96 -8.39 8.55
N ARG A 33 -0.53 -8.52 7.29
CA ARG A 33 -0.56 -9.73 6.43
C ARG A 33 -1.87 -10.54 6.36
N ARG A 34 -2.99 -10.07 6.93
CA ARG A 34 -4.26 -10.82 7.00
C ARG A 34 -4.90 -11.17 5.66
N CYS A 35 -4.58 -10.42 4.61
CA CYS A 35 -5.21 -10.54 3.29
C CYS A 35 -4.34 -11.25 2.25
N PHE A 36 -3.22 -11.85 2.68
CA PHE A 36 -2.16 -12.35 1.77
C PHE A 36 -2.66 -13.40 0.76
N ASN A 37 -3.68 -14.18 1.12
CA ASN A 37 -4.23 -15.26 0.30
C ASN A 37 -5.35 -14.79 -0.65
N LEU A 38 -5.64 -13.49 -0.73
CA LEU A 38 -6.76 -12.95 -1.49
C LEU A 38 -6.35 -12.26 -2.80
N CYS A 39 -5.06 -11.97 -2.99
CA CYS A 39 -4.59 -11.19 -4.14
C CYS A 39 -3.11 -11.46 -4.44
N ASP A 40 -2.77 -11.59 -5.72
CA ASP A 40 -1.40 -11.82 -6.21
C ASP A 40 -0.46 -10.60 -6.00
N SER A 41 -1.02 -9.43 -5.74
CA SER A 41 -0.25 -8.22 -5.40
C SER A 41 0.50 -8.35 -4.07
N PHE A 42 -0.07 -9.06 -3.09
CA PHE A 42 0.51 -9.14 -1.74
C PHE A 42 1.75 -10.03 -1.62
N PRO A 43 1.82 -11.23 -2.23
CA PRO A 43 3.05 -12.02 -2.25
C PRO A 43 4.25 -11.23 -2.74
N TYR A 44 4.09 -10.47 -3.84
CA TYR A 44 5.16 -9.63 -4.36
C TYR A 44 5.51 -8.49 -3.40
N LEU A 45 4.52 -7.79 -2.84
CA LEU A 45 4.76 -6.74 -1.85
C LEU A 45 5.56 -7.26 -0.66
N PHE A 46 5.17 -8.39 -0.08
CA PHE A 46 5.83 -8.91 1.12
C PHE A 46 7.24 -9.40 0.85
N GLU A 47 7.50 -10.01 -0.29
CA GLU A 47 8.85 -10.37 -0.71
C GLU A 47 9.76 -9.14 -0.80
N ARG A 48 9.25 -8.03 -1.35
CA ARG A 48 10.00 -6.77 -1.44
C ARG A 48 10.21 -6.11 -0.07
N MET A 49 9.19 -6.12 0.78
CA MET A 49 9.28 -5.58 2.14
C MET A 49 10.29 -6.36 3.00
N GLU A 50 10.29 -7.69 2.91
CA GLU A 50 11.28 -8.53 3.60
C GLU A 50 12.71 -8.26 3.13
N ALA A 51 12.92 -8.07 1.82
CA ALA A 51 14.21 -7.66 1.27
C ALA A 51 14.63 -6.23 1.67
N ALA A 52 13.67 -5.42 2.12
CA ALA A 52 13.84 -4.04 2.55
C ALA A 52 13.87 -3.87 4.08
N ASP A 53 14.03 -4.95 4.84
CA ASP A 53 14.03 -4.95 6.31
C ASP A 53 12.70 -4.41 6.92
N ASP A 54 11.57 -4.69 6.27
CA ASP A 54 10.22 -4.20 6.61
C ASP A 54 10.08 -2.66 6.68
N ASP A 55 10.90 -1.94 5.91
CA ASP A 55 10.85 -0.48 5.75
C ASP A 55 10.41 -0.09 4.33
N ALA A 56 9.17 0.38 4.18
CA ALA A 56 8.60 0.73 2.88
C ALA A 56 9.35 1.90 2.18
N THR A 57 10.04 2.76 2.93
CA THR A 57 10.78 3.89 2.35
C THR A 57 11.96 3.44 1.48
N ARG A 58 12.39 2.19 1.64
CA ARG A 58 13.49 1.57 0.88
C ARG A 58 13.04 0.92 -0.43
N LEU A 59 11.74 0.84 -0.71
CA LEU A 59 11.23 0.32 -1.97
C LEU A 59 11.44 1.33 -3.10
N SER A 60 11.91 0.84 -4.24
CA SER A 60 12.02 1.64 -5.45
C SER A 60 10.64 1.94 -6.05
N THR A 61 10.54 3.02 -6.83
CA THR A 61 9.31 3.36 -7.57
C THR A 61 8.85 2.20 -8.47
N ALA A 62 9.78 1.50 -9.13
CA ALA A 62 9.45 0.36 -10.00
C ALA A 62 8.82 -0.81 -9.23
N GLU A 63 9.27 -1.08 -8.00
CA GLU A 63 8.68 -2.11 -7.14
C GLU A 63 7.28 -1.71 -6.70
N ILE A 64 7.07 -0.46 -6.32
CA ILE A 64 5.74 0.08 -5.98
C ILE A 64 4.79 -0.02 -7.17
N GLU A 65 5.20 0.42 -8.34
CA GLU A 65 4.42 0.32 -9.57
C GLU A 65 4.07 -1.13 -9.89
N ARG A 66 5.01 -2.06 -9.66
CA ARG A 66 4.75 -3.48 -9.86
C ARG A 66 3.68 -4.01 -8.91
N VAL A 67 3.73 -3.65 -7.62
CA VAL A 67 2.66 -4.00 -6.65
C VAL A 67 1.30 -3.49 -7.15
N VAL A 68 1.23 -2.25 -7.60
CA VAL A 68 -0.01 -1.62 -8.12
C VAL A 68 -0.49 -2.30 -9.39
N SER A 69 0.42 -2.67 -10.30
CA SER A 69 0.07 -3.36 -11.57
C SER A 69 -0.56 -4.74 -11.36
N LEU A 70 -0.26 -5.39 -10.24
CA LEU A 70 -0.82 -6.69 -9.86
C LEU A 70 -2.23 -6.56 -9.23
N CYS A 71 -2.68 -5.34 -8.93
CA CYS A 71 -3.95 -5.10 -8.27
C CYS A 71 -5.09 -4.95 -9.27
N PHE A 72 -6.03 -5.90 -9.28
CA PHE A 72 -7.26 -5.82 -10.08
C PHE A 72 -8.34 -4.90 -9.49
N GLN A 73 -8.06 -4.23 -8.36
CA GLN A 73 -8.97 -3.29 -7.70
C GLN A 73 -10.37 -3.88 -7.35
N CYS A 74 -10.46 -5.19 -7.13
CA CYS A 74 -11.71 -5.92 -6.82
C CYS A 74 -12.30 -5.63 -5.42
N LYS A 75 -11.60 -4.84 -4.59
CA LYS A 75 -12.01 -4.40 -3.24
C LYS A 75 -12.13 -5.50 -2.17
N VAL A 76 -11.91 -6.77 -2.49
CA VAL A 76 -12.06 -7.90 -1.55
C VAL A 76 -11.12 -7.77 -0.34
N CYS A 77 -9.83 -7.51 -0.56
CA CYS A 77 -8.85 -7.39 0.53
C CYS A 77 -9.08 -6.17 1.42
N GLY A 78 -9.44 -5.02 0.83
CA GLY A 78 -9.72 -3.79 1.56
C GLY A 78 -11.01 -3.88 2.38
N PHE A 79 -12.15 -4.10 1.73
CA PHE A 79 -13.45 -3.91 2.38
C PHE A 79 -13.88 -5.05 3.29
N GLN A 80 -13.49 -6.29 3.00
CA GLN A 80 -14.02 -7.45 3.72
C GLN A 80 -13.13 -7.90 4.88
N LYS A 81 -11.84 -7.58 4.84
CA LYS A 81 -10.83 -8.21 5.71
C LYS A 81 -9.83 -7.25 6.34
N CYS A 82 -9.66 -6.04 5.82
CA CYS A 82 -8.71 -5.08 6.37
C CYS A 82 -9.31 -4.37 7.59
N PRO A 83 -8.68 -4.43 8.78
CA PRO A 83 -9.12 -3.65 9.94
C PRO A 83 -8.69 -2.18 9.87
N TYR A 84 -7.88 -1.80 8.87
CA TYR A 84 -7.34 -0.45 8.69
C TYR A 84 -8.05 0.34 7.58
N THR A 85 -9.06 -0.25 6.91
CA THR A 85 -9.92 0.53 6.03
C THR A 85 -10.80 1.47 6.84
N PRO A 86 -11.04 2.71 6.35
CA PRO A 86 -12.07 3.59 6.87
C PRO A 86 -13.47 2.98 6.81
#